data_AF-A0A2V5LWU7-F1
#
_entry.id   AF-A0A2V5LWU7-F1
#
_cell.length_a   1.000
_cell.length_b   1.000
_cell.length_c   1.000
_cell.angle_alpha   90.00
_cell.angle_beta   90.00
_cell.angle_gamma   90.00
#
_symmetry.space_group_name_H-M   'P 1'
#
loop_
_entity.id
_entity.type
_entity.pdbx_description
1 polymer ?
#
loop_
_entity_poly.entity_id
_entity_poly.type
_entity_poly.pdbx_seq_one_letter_code
_entity_poly.pdbx_strand_id
1 'polypeptide(L)'
;MNGEPVLSVVPNTNLQFVVNTQWPLFFDESGSTYYLAVGQQWLTAKKLDGQWSATKQLPPEMSKVPQDKQWSALKKFIPPPANPKGVTPDVFYSDKPAEIILFDGQPVYAQIPDTQLEYATNTNSVVFVYKPTQQFYYLTAGRWFSASDLQGPWTYATPDLPPDFGKIPLSSPASAILATIPGTDEAKDAVLLAQVPTNMTIKPNEAQAKVKVAYAGEPKFEPIKGTSMEYATNTQDKVIELEGTYYLCLQGVWFMAPTPTGQWTTCMSVPQQIYTIPSSSPVYNVPYVTQTANPDGTVTSSYA
;
A
#
# COMPACT_ATOMS: atom_id res chain seq x y z
N MET A 1 7.57 -5.47 1.92
CA MET A 1 6.61 -6.24 2.75
C MET A 1 6.17 -5.37 3.91
N ASN A 2 5.04 -5.69 4.55
CA ASN A 2 4.52 -4.87 5.65
C ASN A 2 5.09 -5.37 6.98
N GLY A 3 6.28 -4.90 7.36
CA GLY A 3 7.00 -5.38 8.55
C GLY A 3 7.82 -6.65 8.31
N GLU A 4 8.30 -7.25 9.40
CA GLU A 4 9.05 -8.51 9.37
C GLU A 4 8.23 -9.65 8.74
N PRO A 5 8.86 -10.62 8.05
CA PRO A 5 8.14 -11.71 7.38
C PRO A 5 7.32 -12.53 8.36
N VAL A 6 6.01 -12.65 8.10
CA VAL A 6 5.12 -13.52 8.89
C VAL A 6 4.81 -14.76 8.07
N LEU A 7 5.26 -15.93 8.55
CA LEU A 7 5.07 -17.21 7.88
C LEU A 7 3.82 -17.92 8.40
N SER A 8 3.06 -18.53 7.48
CA SER A 8 1.92 -19.39 7.79
C SER A 8 2.00 -20.68 6.97
N VAL A 9 1.50 -21.78 7.51
CA VAL A 9 1.57 -23.10 6.88
C VAL A 9 0.61 -23.18 5.69
N VAL A 10 1.05 -23.77 4.59
CA VAL A 10 0.15 -24.19 3.51
C VAL A 10 -0.41 -25.57 3.86
N PRO A 11 -1.75 -25.71 4.04
CA PRO A 11 -2.35 -26.95 4.51
C PRO A 11 -1.96 -28.18 3.68
N ASN A 12 -1.68 -29.31 4.36
CA ASN A 12 -1.31 -30.59 3.75
C ASN A 12 0.01 -30.58 2.94
N THR A 13 0.90 -29.64 3.24
CA THR A 13 2.24 -29.54 2.65
C THR A 13 3.29 -29.18 3.70
N ASN A 14 4.58 -29.33 3.37
CA ASN A 14 5.69 -28.80 4.17
C ASN A 14 6.11 -27.38 3.72
N LEU A 15 5.21 -26.67 3.05
CA LEU A 15 5.45 -25.30 2.59
C LEU A 15 4.83 -24.32 3.57
N GLN A 16 5.51 -23.19 3.72
CA GLN A 16 4.95 -22.00 4.34
C GLN A 16 4.75 -20.93 3.27
N PHE A 17 3.88 -19.96 3.55
CA PHE A 17 3.73 -18.76 2.74
C PHE A 17 3.85 -17.52 3.62
N VAL A 18 4.33 -16.43 3.05
CA VAL A 18 4.47 -15.15 3.74
C VAL A 18 3.14 -14.40 3.63
N VAL A 19 2.49 -14.10 4.78
CA VAL A 19 1.13 -13.50 4.79
C VAL A 19 1.14 -11.99 4.55
N ASN A 20 2.21 -11.29 4.91
CA ASN A 20 2.31 -9.83 4.89
C ASN A 20 2.95 -9.28 3.60
N THR A 21 2.64 -9.92 2.47
CA THR A 21 3.03 -9.54 1.13
C THR A 21 1.83 -9.61 0.18
N GLN A 22 1.83 -8.78 -0.86
CA GLN A 22 0.82 -8.82 -1.93
C GLN A 22 1.15 -9.85 -3.02
N TRP A 23 2.34 -10.43 -2.98
CA TRP A 23 2.79 -11.45 -3.94
C TRP A 23 2.76 -12.85 -3.33
N PRO A 24 2.43 -13.90 -4.13
CA PRO A 24 2.57 -15.29 -3.68
C PRO A 24 4.04 -15.62 -3.45
N LEU A 25 4.42 -15.68 -2.18
CA LEU A 25 5.77 -15.94 -1.70
C LEU A 25 5.74 -17.11 -0.74
N PHE A 26 6.42 -18.19 -1.12
CA PHE A 26 6.46 -19.45 -0.39
C PHE A 26 7.85 -19.72 0.14
N PHE A 27 7.92 -20.47 1.24
CA PHE A 27 9.15 -20.97 1.82
C PHE A 27 9.07 -22.49 1.93
N ASP A 28 10.04 -23.19 1.35
CA ASP A 28 10.25 -24.62 1.54
C ASP A 28 11.23 -24.85 2.68
N GLU A 29 10.73 -25.40 3.79
CA GLU A 29 11.56 -25.71 4.96
C GLU A 29 12.62 -26.77 4.64
N SER A 30 12.30 -27.75 3.79
CA SER A 30 13.19 -28.87 3.47
C SER A 30 14.44 -28.39 2.72
N GLY A 31 14.25 -27.48 1.76
CA GLY A 31 15.32 -26.88 0.98
C GLY A 31 15.87 -25.56 1.54
N SER A 32 15.27 -25.01 2.61
CA SER A 32 15.51 -23.65 3.10
C SER A 32 15.55 -22.62 1.97
N THR A 33 14.49 -22.62 1.15
CA THR A 33 14.45 -21.89 -0.12
C THR A 33 13.13 -21.16 -0.29
N TYR A 34 13.20 -19.89 -0.67
CA TYR A 34 12.05 -19.07 -1.03
C TYR A 34 11.68 -19.23 -2.50
N TYR A 35 10.39 -19.17 -2.79
CA TYR A 35 9.82 -19.22 -4.13
C TYR A 35 8.80 -18.10 -4.30
N LEU A 36 9.03 -17.22 -5.26
CA LEU A 36 8.20 -16.05 -5.54
C LEU A 36 7.56 -16.20 -6.92
N ALA A 37 6.24 -16.12 -6.99
CA ALA A 37 5.51 -16.11 -8.25
C ALA A 37 5.33 -14.67 -8.74
N VAL A 38 5.87 -14.34 -9.92
CA VAL A 38 5.75 -13.00 -10.55
C VAL A 38 5.36 -13.18 -12.01
N GLY A 39 4.19 -12.66 -12.40
CA GLY A 39 3.66 -12.82 -13.74
C GLY A 39 3.50 -14.30 -14.12
N GLN A 40 4.25 -14.76 -15.12
CA GLN A 40 4.30 -16.17 -15.55
C GLN A 40 5.62 -16.87 -15.17
N GLN A 41 6.37 -16.27 -14.25
CA GLN A 41 7.70 -16.71 -13.82
C GLN A 41 7.70 -17.10 -12.35
N TRP A 42 8.63 -18.00 -12.03
CA TRP A 42 9.00 -18.32 -10.66
C TRP A 42 10.43 -17.88 -10.42
N LEU A 43 10.64 -17.15 -9.32
CA LEU A 43 11.96 -16.75 -8.84
C LEU A 43 12.27 -17.49 -7.54
N THR A 44 13.55 -17.70 -7.25
CA THR A 44 14.01 -18.37 -6.05
C THR A 44 15.21 -17.69 -5.43
N ALA A 45 15.30 -17.76 -4.09
CA ALA A 45 16.42 -17.26 -3.31
C ALA A 45 16.57 -18.07 -2.01
N LYS A 46 17.77 -18.10 -1.42
CA LYS A 46 18.01 -18.71 -0.10
C LYS A 46 17.61 -17.79 1.06
N LYS A 47 17.56 -16.48 0.83
CA LYS A 47 17.16 -15.46 1.79
C LYS A 47 16.33 -14.39 1.09
N LEU A 48 15.46 -13.71 1.83
CA LEU A 48 14.59 -12.68 1.27
C LEU A 48 15.38 -11.46 0.76
N ASP A 49 16.41 -11.05 1.50
CA ASP A 49 17.38 -10.01 1.16
C ASP A 49 18.53 -10.50 0.24
N GLY A 50 18.43 -11.75 -0.23
CA GLY A 50 19.44 -12.37 -1.07
C GLY A 50 19.25 -12.09 -2.56
N GLN A 51 20.11 -12.71 -3.37
CA GLN A 51 19.96 -12.68 -4.82
C GLN A 51 18.84 -13.62 -5.27
N TRP A 52 17.91 -13.06 -6.02
CA TRP A 52 16.81 -13.79 -6.64
C TRP A 52 17.18 -14.18 -8.07
N SER A 53 16.84 -15.41 -8.46
CA SER A 53 17.04 -15.88 -9.83
C SER A 53 15.85 -16.70 -10.33
N ALA A 54 15.63 -16.73 -11.65
CA ALA A 54 14.55 -17.50 -12.24
C ALA A 54 14.77 -19.00 -12.02
N THR A 55 13.70 -19.72 -11.67
CA THR A 55 13.72 -21.18 -11.51
C THR A 55 12.67 -21.86 -12.38
N LYS A 56 13.03 -23.04 -12.88
CA LYS A 56 12.10 -23.99 -13.52
C LYS A 56 11.77 -25.19 -12.63
N GLN A 57 12.35 -25.23 -11.42
CA GLN A 57 12.19 -26.31 -10.47
C GLN A 57 11.50 -25.78 -9.21
N LEU A 58 10.38 -26.41 -8.87
CA LEU A 58 9.62 -26.18 -7.64
C LEU A 58 9.68 -27.45 -6.79
N PRO A 59 9.56 -27.34 -5.45
CA PRO A 59 9.48 -28.51 -4.59
C PRO A 59 8.22 -29.33 -4.95
N PRO A 60 8.25 -30.67 -4.83
CA PRO A 60 7.11 -31.52 -5.21
C PRO A 60 5.78 -31.12 -4.56
N GLU A 61 5.85 -30.68 -3.31
CA GLU A 61 4.72 -30.21 -2.51
C GLU A 61 4.03 -28.97 -3.09
N MET A 62 4.72 -28.19 -3.94
CA MET A 62 4.13 -27.02 -4.61
C MET A 62 2.94 -27.40 -5.51
N SER A 63 2.89 -28.65 -5.99
CA SER A 63 1.74 -29.17 -6.76
C SER A 63 0.42 -29.20 -5.98
N LYS A 64 0.47 -29.20 -4.64
CA LYS A 64 -0.70 -29.20 -3.75
C LYS A 64 -1.19 -27.79 -3.41
N VAL A 65 -0.33 -26.76 -3.54
CA VAL A 65 -0.65 -25.37 -3.20
C VAL A 65 -1.94 -24.87 -3.87
N PRO A 66 -2.21 -25.13 -5.17
CA PRO A 66 -3.44 -24.66 -5.81
C PRO A 66 -4.74 -25.33 -5.32
N GLN A 67 -4.66 -26.31 -4.43
CA GLN A 67 -5.85 -26.89 -3.77
C GLN A 67 -6.43 -25.91 -2.72
N ASP A 68 -5.60 -25.02 -2.19
CA ASP A 68 -6.07 -23.89 -1.40
C ASP A 68 -6.80 -22.90 -2.32
N LYS A 69 -8.00 -22.47 -1.91
CA LYS A 69 -8.81 -21.50 -2.65
C LYS A 69 -8.04 -20.20 -2.89
N GLN A 70 -7.22 -19.77 -1.94
CA GLN A 70 -6.38 -18.57 -2.03
C GLN A 70 -5.39 -18.64 -3.20
N TRP A 71 -4.90 -19.84 -3.51
CA TRP A 71 -3.82 -20.05 -4.49
C TRP A 71 -4.26 -20.80 -5.75
N SER A 72 -5.56 -21.03 -5.92
CA SER A 72 -6.13 -21.75 -7.05
C SER A 72 -5.71 -21.21 -8.44
N ALA A 73 -5.47 -19.90 -8.55
CA ALA A 73 -4.97 -19.26 -9.77
C ALA A 73 -3.56 -19.74 -10.18
N LEU A 74 -2.73 -20.18 -9.22
CA LEU A 74 -1.37 -20.68 -9.48
C LEU A 74 -1.36 -22.01 -10.22
N LYS A 75 -2.48 -22.72 -10.34
CA LYS A 75 -2.60 -23.96 -11.12
C LYS A 75 -2.12 -23.80 -12.57
N LYS A 76 -2.25 -22.59 -13.14
CA LYS A 76 -1.79 -22.28 -14.51
C LYS A 76 -0.26 -22.12 -14.62
N PHE A 77 0.43 -21.96 -13.50
CA PHE A 77 1.86 -21.65 -13.42
C PHE A 77 2.63 -22.71 -12.63
N ILE A 78 2.00 -23.81 -12.24
CA ILE A 78 2.61 -24.96 -11.57
C ILE A 78 2.34 -26.21 -12.42
N PRO A 79 3.39 -26.86 -12.97
CA PRO A 79 4.82 -26.50 -12.89
C PRO A 79 5.16 -25.19 -13.63
N PRO A 80 6.35 -24.61 -13.41
CA PRO A 80 6.77 -23.38 -14.10
C PRO A 80 6.64 -23.53 -15.63
N PRO A 81 6.09 -22.52 -16.33
CA PRO A 81 5.98 -22.55 -17.78
C PRO A 81 7.36 -22.74 -18.46
N ALA A 82 7.42 -23.54 -19.52
CA ALA A 82 8.67 -23.81 -20.24
C ALA A 82 9.27 -22.55 -20.90
N ASN A 83 8.40 -21.68 -21.41
CA ASN A 83 8.71 -20.42 -22.09
C ASN A 83 8.00 -19.27 -21.38
N PRO A 84 8.52 -18.80 -20.22
CA PRO A 84 7.97 -17.61 -19.59
C PRO A 84 8.15 -16.41 -20.53
N LYS A 85 7.08 -15.65 -20.75
CA LYS A 85 7.15 -14.39 -21.49
C LYS A 85 7.60 -13.28 -20.54
N GLY A 86 8.54 -12.45 -20.98
CA GLY A 86 9.00 -11.26 -20.26
C GLY A 86 10.44 -11.34 -19.76
N VAL A 87 10.97 -10.19 -19.36
CA VAL A 87 12.29 -10.05 -18.71
C VAL A 87 12.16 -10.50 -17.26
N THR A 88 13.15 -11.23 -16.75
CA THR A 88 13.20 -11.58 -15.33
C THR A 88 13.39 -10.31 -14.52
N PRO A 89 12.46 -9.95 -13.61
CA PRO A 89 12.59 -8.72 -12.85
C PRO A 89 13.65 -8.87 -11.75
N ASP A 90 14.31 -7.76 -11.44
CA ASP A 90 15.06 -7.64 -10.21
C ASP A 90 14.11 -7.62 -9.01
N VAL A 91 14.54 -8.23 -7.90
CA VAL A 91 13.74 -8.30 -6.67
C VAL A 91 14.48 -7.57 -5.56
N PHE A 92 13.82 -6.55 -5.01
CA PHE A 92 14.29 -5.80 -3.86
C PHE A 92 13.51 -6.21 -2.62
N TYR A 93 14.20 -6.30 -1.49
CA TYR A 93 13.61 -6.62 -0.21
C TYR A 93 13.63 -5.42 0.73
N SER A 94 12.49 -5.16 1.36
CA SER A 94 12.39 -4.23 2.49
C SER A 94 11.27 -4.68 3.42
N ASP A 95 11.61 -4.80 4.70
CA ASP A 95 10.70 -4.97 5.85
C ASP A 95 10.27 -3.65 6.48
N LYS A 96 10.78 -2.54 5.95
CA LYS A 96 10.43 -1.16 6.31
C LYS A 96 9.74 -0.47 5.12
N PRO A 97 9.00 0.63 5.34
CA PRO A 97 8.50 1.46 4.25
C PRO A 97 9.64 1.85 3.30
N ALA A 98 9.46 1.57 2.01
CA ALA A 98 10.43 1.84 0.97
C ALA A 98 9.71 2.22 -0.32
N GLU A 99 10.38 3.04 -1.14
CA GLU A 99 9.89 3.50 -2.44
C GLU A 99 10.92 3.12 -3.51
N ILE A 100 10.45 2.76 -4.70
CA ILE A 100 11.30 2.41 -5.84
C ILE A 100 11.11 3.45 -6.95
N ILE A 101 12.21 4.08 -7.36
CA ILE A 101 12.25 4.94 -8.54
C ILE A 101 12.82 4.12 -9.70
N LEU A 102 11.95 3.74 -10.64
CA LEU A 102 12.32 2.91 -11.79
C LEU A 102 12.48 3.76 -13.06
N PHE A 103 13.65 3.70 -13.68
CA PHE A 103 13.94 4.33 -14.98
C PHE A 103 14.02 3.26 -16.07
N ASP A 104 13.59 3.61 -17.28
CA ASP A 104 13.86 2.83 -18.49
C ASP A 104 15.26 3.15 -19.01
N GLY A 105 16.24 2.37 -18.55
CA GLY A 105 17.66 2.61 -18.80
C GLY A 105 18.26 3.68 -17.88
N GLN A 106 19.31 4.37 -18.36
CA GLN A 106 19.92 5.48 -17.63
C GLN A 106 18.96 6.67 -17.56
N PRO A 107 18.94 7.46 -16.47
CA PRO A 107 18.05 8.62 -16.35
C PRO A 107 18.21 9.61 -17.50
N VAL A 108 17.08 10.03 -18.08
CA VAL A 108 16.99 11.04 -19.14
C VAL A 108 16.16 12.20 -18.63
N TYR A 109 16.66 13.42 -18.81
CA TYR A 109 16.03 14.63 -18.31
C TYR A 109 15.69 15.60 -19.44
N ALA A 110 14.62 16.36 -19.26
CA ALA A 110 14.24 17.49 -20.10
C ALA A 110 14.16 18.77 -19.26
N GLN A 111 14.60 19.89 -19.84
CA GLN A 111 14.56 21.19 -19.18
C GLN A 111 13.13 21.74 -19.12
N ILE A 112 12.78 22.36 -17.99
CA ILE A 112 11.59 23.18 -17.89
C ILE A 112 11.94 24.62 -18.34
N PRO A 113 11.27 25.17 -19.36
CA PRO A 113 11.51 26.55 -19.82
C PRO A 113 11.44 27.58 -18.69
N ASP A 114 12.28 28.61 -18.77
CA ASP A 114 12.34 29.74 -17.83
C ASP A 114 12.60 29.39 -16.35
N THR A 115 13.11 28.18 -16.11
CA THR A 115 13.56 27.72 -14.79
C THR A 115 14.93 27.06 -14.87
N GLN A 116 15.52 26.78 -13.72
CA GLN A 116 16.71 25.97 -13.56
C GLN A 116 16.37 24.49 -13.25
N LEU A 117 15.13 24.07 -13.52
CA LEU A 117 14.65 22.71 -13.29
C LEU A 117 14.79 21.84 -14.54
N GLU A 118 15.10 20.59 -14.29
CA GLU A 118 15.00 19.48 -15.23
C GLU A 118 14.06 18.43 -14.64
N TYR A 119 13.29 17.73 -15.47
CA TYR A 119 12.41 16.65 -15.05
C TYR A 119 12.74 15.37 -15.82
N ALA A 120 12.64 14.23 -15.14
CA ALA A 120 12.90 12.94 -15.74
C ALA A 120 11.80 12.54 -16.73
N THR A 121 12.17 12.02 -17.89
CA THR A 121 11.23 11.69 -18.98
C THR A 121 11.07 10.19 -19.25
N ASN A 122 11.99 9.36 -18.75
CA ASN A 122 11.98 7.91 -18.92
C ASN A 122 11.65 7.16 -17.61
N THR A 123 10.79 7.76 -16.79
CA THR A 123 10.24 7.13 -15.58
C THR A 123 8.79 7.57 -15.39
N ASN A 124 7.98 6.72 -14.77
CA ASN A 124 6.64 7.10 -14.30
C ASN A 124 6.70 7.83 -12.94
N SER A 125 7.87 7.92 -12.31
CA SER A 125 8.08 8.65 -11.07
C SER A 125 8.22 10.14 -11.33
N VAL A 126 7.72 10.96 -10.41
CA VAL A 126 7.85 12.41 -10.52
C VAL A 126 9.22 12.82 -9.95
N VAL A 127 10.24 12.85 -10.80
CA VAL A 127 11.63 13.17 -10.44
C VAL A 127 12.09 14.43 -11.14
N PHE A 128 12.65 15.36 -10.38
CA PHE A 128 13.23 16.61 -10.86
C PHE A 128 14.68 16.76 -10.41
N VAL A 129 15.45 17.55 -11.15
CA VAL A 129 16.81 17.98 -10.78
C VAL A 129 16.84 19.50 -10.76
N TYR A 130 17.34 20.07 -9.68
CA TYR A 130 17.62 21.50 -9.61
C TYR A 130 19.09 21.75 -9.98
N LYS A 131 19.33 22.24 -11.19
CA LYS A 131 20.67 22.37 -11.79
C LYS A 131 21.69 23.13 -10.93
N PRO A 132 21.35 24.22 -10.22
CA PRO A 132 22.33 25.00 -9.47
C PRO A 132 22.99 24.21 -8.33
N THR A 133 22.27 23.26 -7.74
CA THR A 133 22.78 22.43 -6.64
C THR A 133 22.94 20.95 -7.02
N GLN A 134 22.51 20.56 -8.22
CA GLN A 134 22.45 19.16 -8.66
C GLN A 134 21.63 18.25 -7.71
N GLN A 135 20.67 18.84 -7.00
CA GLN A 135 19.83 18.11 -6.05
C GLN A 135 18.67 17.47 -6.80
N PHE A 136 18.43 16.18 -6.55
CA PHE A 136 17.25 15.46 -6.98
C PHE A 136 16.08 15.76 -6.06
N TYR A 137 14.88 15.85 -6.64
CA TYR A 137 13.62 15.98 -5.93
C TYR A 137 12.66 14.92 -6.43
N TYR A 138 11.96 14.26 -5.51
CA TYR A 138 11.01 13.19 -5.81
C TYR A 138 9.71 13.46 -5.06
N LEU A 139 8.59 13.41 -5.79
CA LEU A 139 7.26 13.51 -5.22
C LEU A 139 6.67 12.10 -5.05
N THR A 140 6.36 11.74 -3.81
CA THR A 140 5.56 10.55 -3.48
C THR A 140 4.59 10.85 -2.34
N ALA A 141 3.41 10.23 -2.37
CA ALA A 141 2.39 10.36 -1.33
C ALA A 141 2.11 11.83 -0.93
N GLY A 142 2.05 12.73 -1.93
CA GLY A 142 1.78 14.17 -1.76
C GLY A 142 2.90 14.98 -1.11
N ARG A 143 4.09 14.39 -0.91
CA ARG A 143 5.23 15.01 -0.23
C ARG A 143 6.47 14.96 -1.10
N TRP A 144 7.22 16.05 -1.08
CA TRP A 144 8.51 16.15 -1.74
C TRP A 144 9.64 15.72 -0.82
N PHE A 145 10.56 14.97 -1.40
CA PHE A 145 11.83 14.56 -0.81
C PHE A 145 12.97 15.00 -1.71
N SER A 146 14.14 15.24 -1.14
CA SER A 146 15.35 15.57 -1.90
C SER A 146 16.52 14.67 -1.53
N ALA A 147 17.44 14.48 -2.48
CA ALA A 147 18.69 13.75 -2.29
C ALA A 147 19.78 14.30 -3.22
N SER A 148 21.05 14.18 -2.82
CA SER A 148 22.20 14.52 -3.69
C SER A 148 22.47 13.46 -4.76
N ASP A 149 21.88 12.28 -4.58
CA ASP A 149 22.04 11.11 -5.44
C ASP A 149 20.71 10.34 -5.48
N LEU A 150 20.39 9.70 -6.62
CA LEU A 150 19.16 8.93 -6.78
C LEU A 150 19.06 7.74 -5.80
N GLN A 151 20.19 7.25 -5.31
CA GLN A 151 20.27 6.18 -4.32
C GLN A 151 19.98 6.71 -2.89
N GLY A 152 19.83 8.02 -2.73
CA GLY A 152 19.58 8.67 -1.45
C GLY A 152 20.86 9.03 -0.69
N PRO A 153 20.76 9.33 0.61
CA PRO A 153 19.54 9.30 1.41
C PRO A 153 18.54 10.37 0.97
N TRP A 154 17.25 10.03 0.98
CA TRP A 154 16.15 10.95 0.69
C TRP A 154 15.65 11.61 1.98
N THR A 155 15.52 12.94 1.96
CA THR A 155 15.06 13.75 3.10
C THR A 155 13.84 14.57 2.73
N TYR A 156 12.91 14.76 3.67
CA TYR A 156 11.73 15.59 3.45
C TYR A 156 12.12 17.02 3.04
N ALA A 157 11.53 17.52 1.97
CA ALA A 157 11.92 18.78 1.32
C ALA A 157 10.74 19.67 0.90
N THR A 158 9.50 19.28 1.21
CA THR A 158 8.30 20.05 0.81
C THR A 158 8.33 21.53 1.22
N PRO A 159 8.73 21.91 2.44
CA PRO A 159 8.79 23.34 2.80
C PRO A 159 9.99 24.07 2.18
N ASP A 160 10.99 23.33 1.70
CA ASP A 160 12.30 23.86 1.27
C ASP A 160 12.51 23.71 -0.24
N LEU A 161 11.43 23.63 -1.02
CA LEU A 161 11.52 23.51 -2.47
C LEU A 161 12.12 24.79 -3.10
N PRO A 162 12.98 24.66 -4.12
CA PRO A 162 13.44 25.80 -4.89
C PRO A 162 12.27 26.63 -5.44
N PRO A 163 12.33 27.97 -5.41
CA PRO A 163 11.24 28.83 -5.91
C PRO A 163 10.83 28.56 -7.36
N ASP A 164 11.74 27.97 -8.15
CA ASP A 164 11.50 27.59 -9.54
C ASP A 164 10.39 26.53 -9.71
N PHE A 165 10.09 25.72 -8.69
CA PHE A 165 8.97 24.77 -8.76
C PHE A 165 7.63 25.49 -8.92
N GLY A 166 7.47 26.67 -8.31
CA GLY A 166 6.28 27.52 -8.47
C GLY A 166 6.23 28.30 -9.80
N LYS A 167 7.29 28.22 -10.62
CA LYS A 167 7.39 28.91 -11.93
C LYS A 167 7.17 27.96 -13.11
N ILE A 168 6.87 26.69 -12.87
CA ILE A 168 6.63 25.72 -13.94
C ILE A 168 5.42 26.21 -14.78
N PRO A 169 5.58 26.41 -16.11
CA PRO A 169 4.48 26.88 -16.94
C PRO A 169 3.33 25.87 -17.01
N LEU A 170 2.07 26.33 -17.05
CA LEU A 170 0.90 25.45 -17.19
C LEU A 170 0.91 24.62 -18.48
N SER A 171 1.59 25.10 -19.52
CA SER A 171 1.79 24.37 -20.79
C SER A 171 2.84 23.25 -20.70
N SER A 172 3.61 23.19 -19.60
CA SER A 172 4.60 22.14 -19.39
C SER A 172 3.92 20.79 -19.16
N PRO A 173 4.45 19.67 -19.68
CA PRO A 173 4.02 18.33 -19.30
C PRO A 173 4.10 18.05 -17.78
N ALA A 174 4.94 18.82 -17.08
CA ALA A 174 5.13 18.72 -15.65
C ALA A 174 4.15 19.56 -14.81
N SER A 175 3.25 20.36 -15.42
CA SER A 175 2.44 21.36 -14.69
C SER A 175 1.52 20.79 -13.61
N ALA A 176 1.11 19.52 -13.73
CA ALA A 176 0.26 18.84 -12.74
C ALA A 176 0.84 18.86 -11.32
N ILE A 177 2.16 18.98 -11.17
CA ILE A 177 2.81 19.00 -9.87
C ILE A 177 2.57 20.30 -9.10
N LEU A 178 2.13 21.38 -9.75
CA LEU A 178 1.88 22.68 -9.10
C LEU A 178 0.91 22.56 -7.93
N ALA A 179 -0.06 21.64 -8.00
CA ALA A 179 -0.99 21.32 -6.92
C ALA A 179 -0.31 20.78 -5.64
N THR A 180 0.96 20.40 -5.71
CA THR A 180 1.76 19.87 -4.60
C THR A 180 2.86 20.84 -4.14
N ILE A 181 2.95 22.02 -4.74
CA ILE A 181 3.96 23.03 -4.41
C ILE A 181 3.34 24.05 -3.46
N PRO A 182 3.86 24.19 -2.22
CA PRO A 182 3.31 25.16 -1.28
C PRO A 182 3.29 26.59 -1.85
N GLY A 183 2.14 27.25 -1.73
CA GLY A 183 1.95 28.66 -2.09
C GLY A 183 1.43 28.93 -3.50
N THR A 184 1.39 27.93 -4.40
CA THR A 184 0.75 28.06 -5.72
C THR A 184 -0.77 28.16 -5.58
N ASP A 185 -1.43 28.69 -6.60
CA ASP A 185 -2.90 28.75 -6.62
C ASP A 185 -3.50 27.36 -6.79
N GLU A 186 -2.86 26.49 -7.58
CA GLU A 186 -3.25 25.10 -7.75
C GLU A 186 -3.22 24.32 -6.43
N ALA A 187 -2.23 24.58 -5.56
CA ALA A 187 -2.17 23.94 -4.25
C ALA A 187 -3.29 24.43 -3.32
N LYS A 188 -3.64 25.73 -3.38
CA LYS A 188 -4.78 26.27 -2.61
C LYS A 188 -6.08 25.65 -3.08
N ASP A 189 -6.29 25.56 -4.39
CA ASP A 189 -7.46 24.93 -4.99
C ASP A 189 -7.53 23.43 -4.66
N ALA A 190 -6.41 22.72 -4.70
CA ALA A 190 -6.33 21.31 -4.32
C ALA A 190 -6.73 21.09 -2.84
N VAL A 191 -6.34 21.98 -1.94
CA VAL A 191 -6.78 21.93 -0.52
C VAL A 191 -8.28 22.14 -0.40
N LEU A 192 -8.85 23.12 -1.11
CA LEU A 192 -10.30 23.37 -1.11
C LEU A 192 -11.07 22.17 -1.66
N LEU A 193 -10.59 21.57 -2.76
CA LEU A 193 -11.19 20.38 -3.36
C LEU A 193 -11.07 19.15 -2.45
N ALA A 194 -9.94 18.94 -1.78
CA ALA A 194 -9.74 17.84 -0.84
C ALA A 194 -10.65 17.95 0.40
N GLN A 195 -11.06 19.17 0.77
CA GLN A 195 -12.04 19.39 1.83
C GLN A 195 -13.48 19.09 1.41
N VAL A 196 -13.76 18.87 0.12
CA VAL A 196 -15.10 18.49 -0.36
C VAL A 196 -15.33 17.02 -0.02
N PRO A 197 -16.25 16.70 0.91
CA PRO A 197 -16.46 15.33 1.32
C PRO A 197 -17.09 14.52 0.20
N THR A 198 -16.52 13.35 -0.10
CA THR A 198 -17.14 12.40 -1.04
C THR A 198 -18.15 11.55 -0.28
N ASN A 199 -19.43 11.72 -0.59
CA ASN A 199 -20.53 11.05 0.09
C ASN A 199 -21.03 9.81 -0.67
N MET A 200 -21.38 8.77 0.08
CA MET A 200 -22.03 7.55 -0.39
C MET A 200 -23.25 7.26 0.49
N THR A 201 -24.41 7.03 -0.12
CA THR A 201 -25.59 6.49 0.58
C THR A 201 -25.55 4.97 0.59
N ILE A 202 -25.71 4.39 1.76
CA ILE A 202 -25.55 2.97 2.03
C ILE A 202 -26.86 2.43 2.59
N LYS A 203 -27.32 1.31 2.06
CA LYS A 203 -28.37 0.50 2.68
C LYS A 203 -27.72 -0.49 3.66
N PRO A 204 -27.98 -0.39 4.97
CA PRO A 204 -27.27 -1.18 5.99
C PRO A 204 -27.24 -2.69 5.71
N ASN A 205 -28.39 -3.28 5.41
CA ASN A 205 -28.50 -4.74 5.19
C ASN A 205 -27.70 -5.23 3.97
N GLU A 206 -27.68 -4.45 2.89
CA GLU A 206 -26.92 -4.80 1.68
C GLU A 206 -25.41 -4.69 1.88
N ALA A 207 -24.97 -3.70 2.67
CA ALA A 207 -23.57 -3.51 3.02
C ALA A 207 -23.08 -4.60 3.98
N GLN A 208 -23.87 -4.90 5.01
CA GLN A 208 -23.60 -5.96 5.99
C GLN A 208 -23.36 -7.32 5.32
N ALA A 209 -24.16 -7.66 4.31
CA ALA A 209 -24.05 -8.93 3.58
C ALA A 209 -22.71 -9.12 2.84
N LYS A 210 -21.96 -8.04 2.61
CA LYS A 210 -20.65 -8.07 1.91
C LYS A 210 -19.48 -8.17 2.86
N VAL A 211 -19.69 -8.03 4.17
CA VAL A 211 -18.60 -8.02 5.14
C VAL A 211 -18.05 -9.43 5.32
N LYS A 212 -16.75 -9.57 5.06
CA LYS A 212 -16.00 -10.79 5.33
C LYS A 212 -14.62 -10.42 5.84
N VAL A 213 -14.33 -10.79 7.09
CA VAL A 213 -13.02 -10.62 7.70
C VAL A 213 -12.36 -11.98 7.82
N ALA A 214 -11.10 -12.09 7.42
CA ALA A 214 -10.31 -13.31 7.53
C ALA A 214 -9.03 -13.05 8.31
N TYR A 215 -8.73 -13.92 9.27
CA TYR A 215 -7.52 -13.87 10.09
C TYR A 215 -6.59 -15.02 9.75
N ALA A 216 -5.28 -14.76 9.84
CA ALA A 216 -4.27 -15.80 9.85
C ALA A 216 -4.19 -16.42 11.26
N GLY A 217 -4.98 -17.48 11.49
CA GLY A 217 -5.16 -18.10 12.79
C GLY A 217 -6.15 -17.35 13.68
N GLU A 218 -6.03 -17.52 15.00
CA GLU A 218 -6.86 -16.81 15.99
C GLU A 218 -6.61 -15.29 15.94
N PRO A 219 -7.64 -14.43 16.09
CA PRO A 219 -7.47 -12.98 16.07
C PRO A 219 -6.43 -12.47 17.08
N LYS A 220 -5.51 -11.61 16.62
CA LYS A 220 -4.46 -10.99 17.43
C LYS A 220 -4.56 -9.48 17.33
N PHE A 221 -4.47 -8.81 18.48
CA PHE A 221 -4.58 -7.37 18.60
C PHE A 221 -3.34 -6.76 19.25
N GLU A 222 -2.98 -5.56 18.83
CA GLU A 222 -1.92 -4.75 19.43
C GLU A 222 -2.43 -3.34 19.76
N PRO A 223 -1.95 -2.71 20.85
CA PRO A 223 -2.38 -1.37 21.24
C PRO A 223 -2.03 -0.29 20.21
N ILE A 224 -2.98 0.61 19.96
CA ILE A 224 -2.72 1.87 19.24
C ILE A 224 -2.14 2.87 20.24
N LYS A 225 -0.84 3.13 20.13
CA LYS A 225 -0.09 4.04 21.04
C LYS A 225 -0.79 5.39 21.20
N GLY A 226 -0.95 5.83 22.45
CA GLY A 226 -1.58 7.12 22.78
C GLY A 226 -3.11 7.06 22.87
N THR A 227 -3.73 5.88 22.73
CA THR A 227 -5.17 5.69 22.80
C THR A 227 -5.53 4.48 23.66
N SER A 228 -6.82 4.27 23.94
CA SER A 228 -7.36 3.08 24.58
C SER A 228 -7.77 1.97 23.60
N MET A 229 -7.46 2.12 22.32
CA MET A 229 -7.87 1.19 21.26
C MET A 229 -6.78 0.18 20.95
N GLU A 230 -7.18 -0.98 20.44
CA GLU A 230 -6.27 -1.97 19.84
C GLU A 230 -6.62 -2.19 18.37
N TYR A 231 -5.67 -2.64 17.55
CA TYR A 231 -5.92 -2.99 16.15
C TYR A 231 -5.48 -4.41 15.84
N ALA A 232 -6.17 -5.06 14.92
CA ALA A 232 -5.84 -6.42 14.50
C ALA A 232 -4.54 -6.48 13.67
N THR A 233 -3.63 -7.40 13.98
CA THR A 233 -2.31 -7.51 13.32
C THR A 233 -2.18 -8.67 12.35
N ASN A 234 -3.05 -9.68 12.45
CA ASN A 234 -3.01 -10.88 11.62
C ASN A 234 -4.17 -10.95 10.62
N THR A 235 -4.64 -9.79 10.15
CA THR A 235 -5.59 -9.66 9.04
C THR A 235 -5.21 -8.47 8.17
N GLN A 236 -5.64 -8.47 6.91
CA GLN A 236 -5.47 -7.31 6.02
C GLN A 236 -6.53 -6.22 6.28
N ASP A 237 -7.65 -6.62 6.88
CA ASP A 237 -8.79 -5.76 7.19
C ASP A 237 -8.49 -4.79 8.34
N LYS A 238 -9.12 -3.61 8.35
CA LYS A 238 -8.88 -2.58 9.38
C LYS A 238 -9.87 -2.76 10.53
N VAL A 239 -9.59 -3.74 11.38
CA VAL A 239 -10.38 -4.04 12.59
C VAL A 239 -9.74 -3.37 13.79
N ILE A 240 -10.53 -2.59 14.52
CA ILE A 240 -10.16 -1.85 15.74
C ILE A 240 -11.05 -2.30 16.88
N GLU A 241 -10.47 -2.60 18.03
CA GLU A 241 -11.18 -2.88 19.27
C GLU A 241 -11.23 -1.60 20.11
N LEU A 242 -12.41 -1.33 20.68
CA LEU A 242 -12.63 -0.27 21.65
C LEU A 242 -13.70 -0.74 22.64
N GLU A 243 -13.32 -0.87 23.92
CA GLU A 243 -14.23 -1.15 25.04
C GLU A 243 -15.12 -2.40 24.82
N GLY A 244 -14.55 -3.47 24.27
CA GLY A 244 -15.23 -4.73 23.97
C GLY A 244 -16.03 -4.75 22.68
N THR A 245 -16.03 -3.64 21.91
CA THR A 245 -16.70 -3.55 20.60
C THR A 245 -15.66 -3.49 19.49
N TYR A 246 -15.89 -4.25 18.42
CA TYR A 246 -15.02 -4.30 17.26
C TYR A 246 -15.58 -3.44 16.15
N TYR A 247 -14.75 -2.60 15.56
CA TYR A 247 -15.08 -1.69 14.48
C TYR A 247 -14.26 -2.05 13.24
N LEU A 248 -14.92 -2.19 12.10
CA LEU A 248 -14.29 -2.46 10.82
C LEU A 248 -14.58 -1.33 9.86
N CYS A 249 -13.52 -0.74 9.31
CA CYS A 249 -13.64 0.13 8.15
C CYS A 249 -13.35 -0.68 6.88
N LEU A 250 -14.38 -0.93 6.08
CA LEU A 250 -14.28 -1.70 4.84
C LEU A 250 -14.87 -0.89 3.68
N GLN A 251 -14.07 -0.62 2.65
CA GLN A 251 -14.47 0.12 1.44
C GLN A 251 -15.12 1.48 1.73
N GLY A 252 -14.61 2.19 2.75
CA GLY A 252 -15.15 3.48 3.16
C GLY A 252 -16.48 3.38 3.92
N VAL A 253 -16.79 2.22 4.51
CA VAL A 253 -17.99 2.01 5.33
C VAL A 253 -17.58 1.46 6.69
N TRP A 254 -18.15 2.02 7.75
CA TRP A 254 -17.96 1.54 9.11
C TRP A 254 -18.99 0.47 9.48
N PHE A 255 -18.50 -0.59 10.09
CA PHE A 255 -19.26 -1.68 10.68
C PHE A 255 -18.85 -1.88 12.14
N MET A 256 -19.74 -2.44 12.94
CA MET A 256 -19.46 -2.84 14.32
C MET A 256 -19.92 -4.28 14.59
N ALA A 257 -19.22 -4.96 15.49
CA ALA A 257 -19.52 -6.31 15.93
C ALA A 257 -19.15 -6.52 17.41
N PRO A 258 -19.82 -7.47 18.09
CA PRO A 258 -19.45 -7.86 19.46
C PRO A 258 -18.23 -8.79 19.53
N THR A 259 -17.78 -9.36 18.41
CA THR A 259 -16.62 -10.25 18.36
C THR A 259 -15.74 -9.91 17.15
N PRO A 260 -14.44 -10.26 17.15
CA PRO A 260 -13.51 -9.89 16.08
C PRO A 260 -13.84 -10.55 14.74
N THR A 261 -14.67 -11.60 14.73
CA THR A 261 -15.10 -12.32 13.52
C THR A 261 -16.52 -11.95 13.06
N GLY A 262 -17.21 -11.07 13.79
CA GLY A 262 -18.61 -10.68 13.53
C GLY A 262 -19.55 -11.01 14.71
N GLN A 263 -20.87 -10.96 14.60
CA GLN A 263 -21.75 -10.63 13.47
C GLN A 263 -21.71 -9.13 13.15
N TRP A 264 -21.06 -8.77 12.05
CA TRP A 264 -20.94 -7.37 11.65
C TRP A 264 -22.30 -6.75 11.36
N THR A 265 -22.49 -5.50 11.77
CA THR A 265 -23.65 -4.66 11.47
C THR A 265 -23.15 -3.29 11.04
N THR A 266 -23.89 -2.58 10.18
CA THR A 266 -23.49 -1.22 9.79
C THR A 266 -23.49 -0.30 11.01
N CYS A 267 -22.39 0.41 11.21
CA CYS A 267 -22.21 1.32 12.32
C CYS A 267 -23.09 2.57 12.14
N MET A 268 -24.03 2.83 13.02
CA MET A 268 -24.91 4.01 12.86
C MET A 268 -24.24 5.32 13.29
N SER A 269 -23.20 5.23 14.12
CA SER A 269 -22.36 6.34 14.55
C SER A 269 -21.01 5.80 15.00
N VAL A 270 -19.95 6.37 14.42
CA VAL A 270 -18.56 5.99 14.72
C VAL A 270 -18.11 6.67 16.02
N PRO A 271 -17.49 5.96 16.97
CA PRO A 271 -16.99 6.57 18.19
C PRO A 271 -15.95 7.66 17.91
N GLN A 272 -15.99 8.76 18.67
CA GLN A 272 -15.08 9.89 18.47
C GLN A 272 -13.61 9.50 18.68
N GLN A 273 -13.34 8.50 19.51
CA GLN A 273 -12.01 7.98 19.77
C GLN A 273 -11.33 7.48 18.49
N ILE A 274 -12.07 6.94 17.52
CA ILE A 274 -11.50 6.50 16.23
C ILE A 274 -10.82 7.68 15.50
N TYR A 275 -11.33 8.89 15.64
CA TYR A 275 -10.75 10.08 15.02
C TYR A 275 -9.49 10.61 15.72
N THR A 276 -9.12 10.01 16.86
CA THR A 276 -7.91 10.35 17.62
C THR A 276 -6.74 9.42 17.31
N ILE A 277 -6.91 8.43 16.43
CA ILE A 277 -5.83 7.53 15.99
C ILE A 277 -4.68 8.38 15.42
N PRO A 278 -3.44 8.24 15.91
CA PRO A 278 -2.32 9.06 15.47
C PRO A 278 -1.80 8.64 14.09
N SER A 279 -1.13 9.56 13.41
CA SER A 279 -0.52 9.33 12.08
C SER A 279 0.56 8.26 12.04
N SER A 280 1.12 7.90 13.20
CA SER A 280 2.06 6.80 13.34
C SER A 280 1.40 5.41 13.34
N SER A 281 0.07 5.33 13.41
CA SER A 281 -0.65 4.05 13.47
C SER A 281 -0.73 3.37 12.09
N PRO A 282 -0.54 2.04 12.00
CA PRO A 282 -0.75 1.28 10.76
C PRO A 282 -2.17 1.35 10.19
N VAL A 283 -3.14 1.84 10.98
CA VAL A 283 -4.54 2.01 10.59
C VAL A 283 -4.97 3.47 10.45
N TYR A 284 -4.03 4.42 10.36
CA TYR A 284 -4.34 5.86 10.26
C TYR A 284 -5.10 6.29 9.00
N ASN A 285 -5.38 5.39 8.07
CA ASN A 285 -6.22 5.68 6.92
C ASN A 285 -7.72 5.75 7.27
N VAL A 286 -8.15 5.23 8.42
CA VAL A 286 -9.59 5.13 8.77
C VAL A 286 -10.23 6.37 9.42
N PRO A 287 -9.51 7.27 10.14
CA PRO A 287 -10.09 8.50 10.70
C PRO A 287 -10.71 9.45 9.66
N TYR A 288 -10.35 9.29 8.39
CA TYR A 288 -10.87 10.09 7.28
C TYR A 288 -12.27 9.62 6.81
N VAL A 289 -12.76 8.48 7.32
CA VAL A 289 -14.11 7.96 7.03
C VAL A 289 -15.06 8.35 8.16
N THR A 290 -16.09 9.13 7.84
CA THR A 290 -17.19 9.46 8.76
C THR A 290 -18.48 8.82 8.30
N GLN A 291 -19.37 8.54 9.25
CA GLN A 291 -20.62 7.86 8.95
C GLN A 291 -21.76 8.37 9.83
N THR A 292 -22.87 8.74 9.21
CA THR A 292 -24.07 9.27 9.86
C THR A 292 -25.32 8.55 9.39
N ALA A 293 -26.16 8.13 10.33
CA ALA A 293 -27.47 7.59 10.04
C ALA A 293 -28.42 8.66 9.47
N ASN A 294 -29.18 8.28 8.44
CA ASN A 294 -30.23 9.11 7.85
C ASN A 294 -31.61 8.75 8.43
N PRO A 295 -32.59 9.67 8.44
CA PRO A 295 -33.94 9.40 8.93
C PRO A 295 -34.69 8.28 8.21
N ASP A 296 -34.32 7.98 6.95
CA ASP A 296 -34.91 6.92 6.13
C ASP A 296 -34.33 5.52 6.40
N GLY A 297 -33.46 5.40 7.41
CA GLY A 297 -32.78 4.15 7.76
C GLY A 297 -31.58 3.81 6.88
N THR A 298 -31.24 4.65 5.90
CA THR A 298 -29.97 4.56 5.20
C THR A 298 -28.84 5.20 6.01
N VAL A 299 -27.61 5.02 5.56
CA VAL A 299 -26.44 5.58 6.20
C VAL A 299 -25.64 6.35 5.16
N THR A 300 -25.30 7.59 5.46
CA THR A 300 -24.35 8.36 4.65
C THR A 300 -22.96 8.09 5.19
N SER A 301 -22.10 7.49 4.39
CA SER A 301 -20.67 7.50 4.64
C SER A 301 -20.02 8.62 3.84
N SER A 302 -19.03 9.26 4.43
CA SER A 302 -18.30 10.37 3.85
C SER A 302 -16.80 10.16 4.05
N TYR A 303 -16.01 10.41 3.00
CA TYR A 303 -14.56 10.38 3.08
C TYR A 303 -13.98 11.68 2.52
N ALA A 304 -13.01 12.24 3.24
CA ALA A 304 -12.25 13.43 2.87
C ALA A 304 -10.79 13.26 3.31
#